data_AF-A0A0N4XPN9-F1
#
_entry.id   AF-A0A0N4XPN9-F1
#
_cell.length_a   1.000
_cell.length_b   1.000
_cell.length_c   1.000
_cell.angle_alpha   90.00
_cell.angle_beta   90.00
_cell.angle_gamma   90.00
#
_symmetry.space_group_name_H-M   'P 1'
#
loop_
_entity.id
_entity.type
_entity.pdbx_description
1 polymer ?
#
loop_
_entity_poly.entity_id
_entity_poly.type
_entity_poly.pdbx_seq_one_letter_code
_entity_poly.pdbx_strand_id
1 'polypeptide(L)'
;MNFHFQDDYFNSYNVIDHLKVDKRFGTEEHFKELIDAAHNRDMYVVMDMPVSSVSTQHPWFRDGDAEVFITASEGQAAFGQPNYYQFLSDNTTK
;
A
#
# COMPACT_ATOMS: atom_id res chain seq x y z
N MET A 1 -30.93 2.70 -2.68
CA MET A 1 -30.32 1.46 -2.18
C MET A 1 -28.82 1.65 -2.29
N ASN A 2 -28.15 2.00 -1.19
CA ASN A 2 -26.71 2.23 -1.19
C ASN A 2 -26.02 0.89 -1.05
N PHE A 3 -25.36 0.44 -2.11
CA PHE A 3 -24.54 -0.76 -2.08
C PHE A 3 -23.19 -0.41 -1.44
N HIS A 4 -23.01 -0.78 -0.17
CA HIS A 4 -21.68 -0.81 0.44
C HIS A 4 -21.04 -2.14 0.08
N PHE A 5 -20.33 -2.18 -1.06
CA PHE A 5 -19.40 -3.26 -1.37
C PHE A 5 -18.15 -3.11 -0.48
N GLN A 6 -18.25 -3.49 0.79
CA GLN A 6 -17.06 -4.00 1.45
C GLN A 6 -16.91 -5.43 0.96
N ASP A 7 -16.09 -5.63 -0.08
CA ASP A 7 -15.66 -6.97 -0.44
C ASP A 7 -15.06 -7.62 0.81
N ASP A 8 -15.69 -8.70 1.28
CA ASP A 8 -15.17 -9.49 2.41
C ASP A 8 -13.79 -10.10 2.06
N TYR A 9 -13.40 -10.08 0.78
CA TYR A 9 -12.13 -10.59 0.26
C TYR A 9 -11.04 -9.51 0.17
N PHE A 10 -9.81 -9.86 0.55
CA PHE A 10 -8.66 -8.95 0.44
C PHE A 10 -8.16 -8.88 -1.00
N ASN A 11 -8.03 -7.67 -1.55
CA ASN A 11 -7.44 -7.43 -2.87
C ASN A 11 -6.30 -6.41 -2.72
N SER A 12 -5.07 -6.86 -2.96
CA SER A 12 -3.86 -6.03 -2.85
C SER A 12 -3.82 -4.85 -3.83
N TYR A 13 -4.64 -4.86 -4.88
CA TYR A 13 -4.75 -3.76 -5.84
C TYR A 13 -5.85 -2.75 -5.48
N ASN A 14 -6.63 -3.00 -4.42
CA ASN A 14 -7.76 -2.17 -3.99
C ASN A 14 -7.54 -1.57 -2.59
N VAL A 15 -6.34 -1.05 -2.33
CA VAL A 15 -6.00 -0.44 -1.04
C VAL A 15 -6.77 0.87 -0.85
N ILE A 16 -7.39 1.06 0.32
CA ILE A 16 -8.19 2.24 0.67
C ILE A 16 -7.44 3.18 1.62
N ASP A 17 -6.56 2.66 2.47
CA ASP A 17 -5.78 3.43 3.44
C ASP A 17 -4.48 2.69 3.77
N HIS A 18 -3.34 3.19 3.29
CA HIS A 18 -2.02 2.60 3.55
C HIS A 18 -1.54 2.79 5.00
N LEU A 19 -2.20 3.64 5.79
CA LEU A 19 -1.76 4.01 7.14
C LEU A 19 -2.47 3.23 8.25
N LYS A 20 -3.31 2.26 7.89
CA LYS A 20 -4.09 1.48 8.86
C LYS A 20 -4.01 -0.01 8.57
N VAL A 21 -3.97 -0.79 9.65
CA VAL A 21 -4.19 -2.23 9.61
C VAL A 21 -5.64 -2.50 9.23
N ASP A 22 -5.82 -3.36 8.24
CA ASP A 22 -7.15 -3.83 7.88
C ASP A 22 -7.73 -4.63 9.06
N LYS A 23 -8.93 -4.24 9.50
CA LYS A 23 -9.66 -4.87 10.62
C LYS A 23 -9.81 -6.39 10.48
N ARG A 24 -9.73 -6.94 9.26
CA ARG A 24 -9.77 -8.39 8.99
C ARG A 24 -8.52 -9.11 9.52
N PHE A 25 -7.40 -8.41 9.62
CA PHE A 25 -6.13 -8.95 10.12
C PHE A 25 -5.85 -8.59 11.58
N GLY A 26 -6.57 -7.63 12.15
CA GLY A 26 -6.48 -7.29 13.57
C GLY A 26 -6.52 -5.78 13.82
N THR A 27 -5.85 -5.36 14.89
CA THR A 27 -5.67 -3.95 15.26
C THR A 27 -4.20 -3.56 15.11
N GLU A 28 -3.91 -2.26 15.25
CA GLU A 28 -2.54 -1.74 15.29
C GLU A 28 -1.73 -2.38 16.43
N GLU A 29 -2.34 -2.63 17.57
CA GLU A 29 -1.71 -3.29 18.71
C GLU A 29 -1.28 -4.73 18.35
N HIS A 30 -2.16 -5.50 17.70
CA HIS A 30 -1.81 -6.85 17.23
C HIS A 30 -0.67 -6.82 16.22
N PHE A 31 -0.64 -5.84 15.32
CA PHE A 31 0.44 -5.68 14.36
C PHE A 31 1.77 -5.31 15.04
N LYS A 32 1.73 -4.44 16.04
CA LYS A 32 2.89 -4.12 16.86
C LYS A 32 3.42 -5.34 17.63
N GLU A 33 2.54 -6.13 18.24
CA GLU A 33 2.91 -7.36 18.94
C GLU A 33 3.59 -8.37 18.00
N LEU A 34 3.11 -8.48 16.76
CA LEU A 34 3.74 -9.31 15.72
C LEU A 34 5.16 -8.84 15.40
N ILE A 35 5.36 -7.53 15.17
CA ILE A 35 6.67 -6.95 14.89
C ILE A 35 7.63 -7.19 16.05
N ASP A 36 7.20 -6.88 17.28
CA ASP A 36 8.03 -7.05 18.47
C ASP A 36 8.42 -8.53 18.66
N ALA A 37 7.49 -9.46 18.42
CA ALA A 37 7.77 -10.89 18.45
C ALA A 37 8.75 -11.35 17.37
N ALA A 38 8.70 -10.78 16.16
CA ALA A 38 9.65 -11.08 15.09
C ALA A 38 11.06 -10.56 15.44
N HIS A 39 11.18 -9.32 15.89
CA HIS A 39 12.45 -8.72 16.28
C HIS A 39 13.11 -9.46 17.46
N ASN A 40 12.33 -9.90 18.45
CA ASN A 40 12.82 -10.74 19.55
C ASN A 40 13.39 -12.10 19.13
N ARG A 41 13.16 -12.50 17.87
CA ARG A 41 13.69 -13.73 17.26
C ARG A 41 14.78 -13.44 16.22
N ASP A 42 15.35 -12.23 16.22
CA ASP A 42 16.30 -11.77 15.20
C ASP A 42 15.76 -11.85 13.76
N MET A 43 14.43 -11.82 13.60
CA MET A 43 13.77 -11.78 12.30
C MET A 43 13.48 -10.35 11.89
N TYR A 44 13.45 -10.10 10.58
CA TYR A 44 13.06 -8.83 10.00
C TYR A 44 11.68 -8.95 9.37
N VAL A 45 10.87 -7.90 9.50
CA VAL A 45 9.58 -7.79 8.82
C VAL A 45 9.77 -6.97 7.54
N VAL A 46 9.29 -7.49 6.41
CA VAL A 46 9.26 -6.79 5.13
C VAL A 46 7.81 -6.67 4.71
N MET A 47 7.37 -5.46 4.38
CA MET A 47 6.01 -5.16 3.97
C MET A 47 5.97 -4.81 2.48
N ASP A 48 5.02 -5.37 1.76
CA ASP A 48 4.69 -4.95 0.40
C ASP A 48 3.76 -3.73 0.46
N MET A 49 4.12 -2.66 -0.25
CA MET A 49 3.37 -1.41 -0.29
C MET A 49 3.05 -1.07 -1.75
N PRO A 50 1.93 -1.59 -2.29
CA PRO A 50 1.54 -1.29 -3.66
C PRO A 50 1.08 0.17 -3.76
N VAL A 51 1.93 1.01 -4.37
CA VAL A 51 1.67 2.44 -4.59
C VAL A 51 1.24 2.75 -6.04
N SER A 52 1.41 1.80 -6.95
CA SER A 52 1.06 1.98 -8.36
C SER A 52 -0.45 1.92 -8.64
N SER A 53 -1.23 1.38 -7.72
CA SER A 53 -2.68 1.21 -7.86
C SER A 53 -3.36 1.22 -6.50
N VAL A 54 -4.44 1.98 -6.36
CA VAL A 54 -5.24 2.07 -5.14
C VAL A 54 -6.73 2.07 -5.50
N SER A 55 -7.59 1.86 -4.50
CA SER A 55 -9.05 1.92 -4.67
C SER A 55 -9.51 3.30 -5.11
N THR A 56 -10.59 3.38 -5.89
CA THR A 56 -11.29 4.66 -6.13
C THR A 56 -11.88 5.29 -4.86
N GLN A 57 -11.98 4.51 -3.77
CA GLN A 57 -12.39 5.01 -2.45
C GLN A 57 -11.23 5.59 -1.63
N HIS A 58 -9.99 5.48 -2.10
CA HIS A 58 -8.81 5.98 -1.42
C HIS A 58 -8.88 7.52 -1.25
N PRO A 59 -8.42 8.09 -0.12
CA PRO A 59 -8.42 9.54 0.11
C PRO A 59 -7.85 10.38 -1.03
N TRP A 60 -6.80 9.90 -1.69
CA TRP A 60 -6.21 10.56 -2.88
C TRP A 60 -7.20 10.85 -4.01
N PHE A 61 -8.25 10.04 -4.18
CA PHE A 61 -9.32 10.31 -5.15
C PHE A 61 -10.45 11.20 -4.58
N ARG A 62 -10.66 11.15 -3.26
CA ARG A 62 -11.74 11.89 -2.58
C ARG A 62 -11.38 13.36 -2.39
N ASP A 63 -10.12 13.64 -2.13
CA ASP A 63 -9.63 14.98 -1.83
C ASP A 63 -9.32 15.79 -3.11
N GLY A 64 -9.46 15.17 -4.29
CA GLY A 64 -9.33 15.83 -5.59
C GLY A 64 -7.89 15.98 -6.09
N ASP A 65 -6.92 15.41 -5.36
CA ASP A 65 -5.49 15.44 -5.69
C ASP A 65 -5.13 14.38 -6.76
N ALA A 66 -5.79 14.44 -7.92
CA ALA A 66 -5.49 13.58 -9.06
C ALA A 66 -4.05 13.78 -9.59
N GLU A 67 -3.38 14.87 -9.22
CA GLU A 67 -1.98 15.14 -9.56
C GLU A 67 -0.98 14.18 -8.89
N VAL A 68 -1.41 13.40 -7.88
CA VAL A 68 -0.59 12.34 -7.26
C VAL A 68 -0.37 11.17 -8.24
N PHE A 69 -1.27 10.99 -9.21
CA PHE A 69 -1.16 9.95 -10.23
C PHE A 69 -0.72 10.53 -11.57
N ILE A 70 0.58 10.41 -11.87
CA ILE A 70 1.06 10.63 -13.23
C ILE A 70 0.74 9.38 -14.05
N THR A 71 -0.33 9.42 -14.83
CA THR A 71 -0.57 8.40 -15.86
C THR A 71 0.33 8.72 -17.03
N ALA A 72 1.34 7.89 -17.29
CA ALA A 72 2.17 8.04 -18.47
C ALA A 72 1.30 7.95 -19.73
N SER A 73 1.33 9.01 -20.54
CA SER A 73 0.65 9.07 -21.84
C SER A 73 1.58 8.59 -22.96
N GLU A 74 1.00 8.09 -24.05
CA GLU A 74 1.74 7.65 -25.22
C GLU A 74 2.64 8.79 -25.74
N GLY A 75 3.96 8.53 -25.81
CA GLY A 75 4.98 9.53 -26.17
C GLY A 75 5.78 10.12 -24.99
N GLN A 76 5.38 9.90 -23.74
CA GLN A 76 6.19 10.27 -22.57
C GLN A 76 7.27 9.21 -22.29
N ALA A 77 8.46 9.63 -21.84
CA ALA A 77 9.57 8.72 -21.54
C ALA A 77 9.23 7.65 -20.49
N ALA A 78 8.26 7.92 -19.60
CA ALA A 78 7.75 7.01 -18.60
C ALA A 78 6.83 5.90 -19.16
N PHE A 79 6.30 6.04 -20.38
CA PHE A 79 5.34 5.10 -20.97
C PHE A 79 5.94 3.70 -21.24
N GLY A 80 7.27 3.61 -21.39
CA GLY A 80 7.99 2.37 -21.69
C GLY A 80 8.87 1.84 -20.54
N GLN A 81 8.82 2.45 -19.36
CA GLN A 81 9.69 2.07 -18.23
C GLN A 81 8.88 1.27 -17.21
N PRO A 82 9.17 -0.04 -16.99
CA PRO A 82 8.46 -0.84 -16.00
C PRO A 82 8.96 -0.48 -14.60
N ASN A 83 8.44 0.60 -14.00
CA ASN A 83 8.43 0.95 -12.57
C ASN A 83 9.56 0.38 -11.67
N TYR A 84 10.81 0.35 -12.14
CA TYR A 84 11.93 -0.24 -11.41
C TYR A 84 12.78 0.88 -10.83
N TYR A 85 12.72 1.03 -9.51
CA TYR A 85 13.61 1.92 -8.76
C TYR A 85 14.42 1.07 -7.78
N GLN A 86 15.74 1.06 -7.95
CA GLN A 86 16.64 0.36 -7.03
C GLN A 86 16.91 1.25 -5.82
N PHE A 87 16.34 0.89 -4.66
CA PHE A 87 16.68 1.53 -3.40
C PHE A 87 18.08 1.12 -2.98
N LEU A 88 19.06 1.99 -3.25
CA LEU A 88 20.40 1.84 -2.73
C LEU A 88 20.36 2.18 -1.23
N SER A 89 20.87 1.26 -0.41
CA SER A 89 21.14 1.37 1.04
C SER A 89 20.00 1.45 2.07
N ASP A 90 18.72 1.62 1.72
CA ASP A 90 17.68 1.95 2.73
C ASP A 90 16.68 0.83 3.06
N ASN A 91 17.18 -0.37 3.38
CA ASN A 91 16.30 -1.47 3.84
C ASN A 91 16.75 -2.05 5.18
N THR A 92 17.10 -1.18 6.12
CA THR A 92 17.35 -1.59 7.50
C THR A 92 16.04 -1.50 8.29
N THR A 93 15.32 -2.62 8.37
CA THR A 93 14.13 -2.77 9.24
C THR A 93 14.51 -3.11 10.69
N LYS A 94 15.74 -2.74 11.09
CA LYS A 94 16.24 -2.74 12.46
C LYS A 94 16.55 -1.32 12.90
#